data_AF-A0A8J4Q982-F1
#
_entry.id   AF-A0A8J4Q982-F1
#
_cell.length_a   1.000
_cell.length_b   1.000
_cell.length_c   1.000
_cell.angle_alpha   90.00
_cell.angle_beta   90.00
_cell.angle_gamma   90.00
#
_symmetry.space_group_name_H-M   'P 1'
#
loop_
_entity.id
_entity.type
_entity.pdbx_description
1 polymer ?
#
loop_
_entity_poly.entity_id
_entity_poly.type
_entity_poly.pdbx_seq_one_letter_code
_entity_poly.pdbx_strand_id
1 'polypeptide(L)'
;MHNPVPITISDPIMMHDFAITENYAIFMDLPLYFRPKDMVKGSKLIFTFDATKNARFGVLPRYAKDELQIRWFELPNCFIFHNANAWEEEDEVVLITC
;
A
#
# COMPACT_ATOMS: atom_id res chain seq x y z
N MET A 1 -16.56 -3.52 18.65
CA MET A 1 -15.48 -3.61 17.64
C MET A 1 -16.12 -3.52 16.27
N HIS A 2 -15.56 -2.73 15.35
CA HIS A 2 -16.04 -2.72 13.96
C HIS A 2 -15.56 -3.99 13.24
N ASN A 3 -16.33 -4.45 12.26
CA ASN A 3 -15.89 -5.56 11.40
C ASN A 3 -14.67 -5.11 10.58
N PRO A 4 -13.70 -6.00 10.33
CA PRO A 4 -12.60 -5.69 9.41
C PRO A 4 -13.14 -5.40 8.02
N VAL A 5 -12.48 -4.51 7.29
CA VAL A 5 -12.74 -4.23 5.87
C VAL A 5 -11.65 -4.91 5.06
N PRO A 6 -11.95 -6.01 4.33
CA PRO A 6 -11.00 -6.63 3.42
C PRO A 6 -10.69 -5.67 2.27
N ILE A 7 -9.42 -5.52 1.89
CA ILE A 7 -8.98 -4.77 0.71
C ILE A 7 -8.35 -5.75 -0.26
N THR A 8 -8.93 -5.86 -1.44
CA THR A 8 -8.51 -6.77 -2.51
C THR A 8 -7.43 -6.10 -3.37
N ILE A 9 -6.28 -6.76 -3.49
CA ILE A 9 -5.15 -6.35 -4.34
C ILE A 9 -4.88 -7.41 -5.41
N SER A 10 -4.20 -7.04 -6.50
CA SER A 10 -4.03 -7.93 -7.65
C SER A 10 -3.07 -9.09 -7.39
N ASP A 11 -2.05 -8.84 -6.57
CA ASP A 11 -0.92 -9.73 -6.36
C ASP A 11 -0.45 -9.66 -4.91
N PRO A 12 0.17 -10.74 -4.39
CA PRO A 12 0.73 -10.71 -3.05
C PRO A 12 1.98 -9.83 -3.04
N ILE A 13 1.83 -8.64 -2.47
CA ILE A 13 2.91 -7.69 -2.23
C ILE A 13 3.22 -7.56 -0.74
N MET A 14 4.39 -7.02 -0.44
CA MET A 14 4.79 -6.70 0.92
C MET A 14 4.04 -5.43 1.39
N MET A 15 3.26 -5.54 2.47
CA MET A 15 2.68 -4.39 3.21
C MET A 15 3.26 -4.34 4.63
N HIS A 16 4.38 -3.63 4.79
CA HIS A 16 5.07 -3.52 6.08
C HIS A 16 4.51 -2.40 6.95
N ASP A 17 4.14 -1.28 6.32
CA ASP A 17 3.68 -0.09 7.01
C ASP A 17 2.45 0.52 6.30
N PHE A 18 1.75 1.40 6.99
CA PHE A 18 0.62 2.19 6.49
C PHE A 18 0.55 3.51 7.27
N ALA A 19 -0.17 4.50 6.75
CA ALA A 19 -0.34 5.77 7.45
C ALA A 19 -1.81 6.04 7.78
N ILE A 20 -2.06 6.92 8.74
CA ILE A 20 -3.40 7.32 9.15
C ILE A 20 -3.46 8.84 9.29
N THR A 21 -4.60 9.42 8.94
CA THR A 21 -4.94 10.82 9.17
C THR A 21 -6.14 10.92 10.12
N GLU A 22 -6.74 12.10 10.24
CA GLU A 22 -7.97 12.26 11.00
C GLU A 22 -9.08 11.36 10.44
N ASN A 23 -9.28 11.35 9.13
CA ASN A 23 -10.41 10.71 8.45
C ASN A 23 -10.05 9.50 7.60
N TYR A 24 -8.78 9.33 7.20
CA TYR A 24 -8.36 8.31 6.24
C TYR A 24 -7.26 7.38 6.76
N ALA A 25 -7.23 6.18 6.21
CA ALA A 25 -6.10 5.25 6.24
C ALA A 25 -5.48 5.22 4.83
N ILE A 26 -4.14 5.21 4.77
CA ILE A 26 -3.38 5.21 3.52
C ILE A 26 -2.58 3.92 3.43
N PHE A 27 -2.82 3.18 2.34
CA PHE A 27 -2.16 1.92 2.03
C PHE A 27 -1.25 2.11 0.81
N MET A 28 -0.05 1.52 0.84
CA MET A 28 0.87 1.59 -0.30
C MET A 28 0.95 0.22 -0.97
N ASP A 29 0.44 0.14 -2.19
CA ASP A 29 0.62 -1.01 -3.06
C ASP A 29 1.88 -0.78 -3.91
N LEU A 30 2.99 -1.30 -3.37
CA LEU A 30 4.34 -1.11 -3.89
C LEU A 30 4.82 -2.38 -4.61
N PRO A 31 5.64 -2.25 -5.65
CA PRO A 31 6.04 -3.37 -6.50
C PRO A 31 7.11 -4.28 -5.89
N LEU A 32 6.99 -4.63 -4.59
CA LEU A 32 7.78 -5.65 -3.90
C LEU A 32 6.93 -6.91 -3.70
N TYR A 33 7.08 -7.88 -4.61
CA TYR A 33 6.20 -9.04 -4.70
C TYR A 33 6.70 -10.23 -3.87
N PHE A 34 5.78 -10.91 -3.19
CA PHE A 34 6.01 -12.18 -2.53
C PHE A 34 5.97 -13.34 -3.55
N ARG A 35 7.14 -13.92 -3.88
CA ARG A 35 7.30 -14.93 -4.93
C ARG A 35 8.02 -16.19 -4.40
N PRO A 36 7.38 -17.00 -3.53
CA PRO A 36 8.02 -18.19 -2.93
C PRO A 36 8.44 -19.25 -3.96
N LYS A 37 7.77 -19.31 -5.12
CA LYS A 37 8.15 -20.22 -6.22
C LYS A 37 9.52 -19.87 -6.83
N ASP A 38 9.85 -18.57 -6.87
CA ASP A 38 11.12 -18.08 -7.43
C ASP A 38 12.28 -18.38 -6.48
N MET A 39 12.02 -18.37 -5.17
CA MET A 39 13.00 -18.78 -4.15
C MET A 39 13.41 -20.25 -4.33
N VAL A 40 12.44 -21.16 -4.49
CA VAL A 40 12.70 -22.60 -4.63
C VAL A 40 13.41 -22.94 -5.95
N LYS A 41 13.03 -22.28 -7.06
CA LYS A 41 13.55 -22.62 -8.39
C LYS A 41 14.81 -21.84 -8.77
N GLY A 42 15.00 -20.64 -8.25
CA GLY A 42 16.00 -19.70 -8.74
C GLY A 42 16.99 -19.19 -7.68
N SER A 43 16.93 -19.69 -6.44
CA SER A 43 17.72 -19.18 -5.30
C SER A 43 17.59 -17.66 -5.11
N LYS A 44 16.43 -17.10 -5.46
CA LYS A 44 16.10 -15.68 -5.25
C LYS A 44 15.57 -15.46 -3.83
N LEU A 45 15.61 -14.21 -3.39
CA LEU A 45 14.90 -13.80 -2.18
C LEU A 45 13.39 -14.01 -2.35
N ILE A 46 12.71 -14.29 -1.23
CA ILE A 46 11.27 -14.54 -1.21
C ILE A 46 10.45 -13.31 -1.62
N PHE A 47 11.01 -12.11 -1.44
CA PHE A 47 10.49 -10.86 -1.95
C PHE A 47 11.35 -10.36 -3.11
N THR A 48 10.73 -9.94 -4.20
CA THR A 48 11.43 -9.41 -5.39
C THR A 48 10.78 -8.11 -5.85
N PHE A 49 11.60 -7.07 -6.01
CA PHE A 49 11.18 -5.79 -6.55
C PHE A 49 11.02 -5.86 -8.06
N ASP A 50 9.93 -5.33 -8.61
CA ASP A 50 9.65 -5.28 -10.04
C ASP A 50 9.71 -3.83 -10.55
N ALA A 51 10.85 -3.46 -11.14
CA ALA A 51 11.08 -2.12 -11.66
C ALA A 51 10.19 -1.75 -12.86
N THR A 52 9.44 -2.69 -13.42
CA THR A 52 8.54 -2.46 -14.57
C THR A 52 7.12 -2.08 -14.16
N LYS A 53 6.81 -2.15 -12.87
CA LYS A 53 5.46 -1.94 -12.32
C LYS A 53 5.36 -0.59 -11.63
N ASN A 54 4.25 0.10 -11.84
CA ASN A 54 3.94 1.32 -11.12
C ASN A 54 3.56 1.02 -9.67
N ALA A 55 3.74 2.01 -8.79
CA ALA A 55 3.22 1.98 -7.44
C ALA A 55 1.82 2.61 -7.42
N ARG A 56 1.04 2.36 -6.37
CA ARG A 56 -0.21 3.10 -6.14
C ARG A 56 -0.53 3.24 -4.66
N PHE A 57 -1.14 4.36 -4.28
CA PHE A 57 -1.59 4.62 -2.92
C PHE A 57 -3.11 4.52 -2.84
N GLY A 58 -3.61 3.79 -1.86
CA GLY A 58 -5.02 3.62 -1.57
C GLY A 58 -5.41 4.46 -0.36
N VAL A 59 -6.33 5.41 -0.54
CA VAL A 59 -6.87 6.24 0.54
C VAL A 59 -8.28 5.77 0.87
N LEU A 60 -8.48 5.26 2.08
CA LEU A 60 -9.74 4.67 2.56
C LEU A 60 -10.25 5.45 3.78
N PRO A 61 -11.53 5.87 3.83
CA PRO A 61 -12.11 6.42 5.06
C PRO A 61 -11.96 5.44 6.23
N ARG A 62 -11.48 5.89 7.39
CA ARG A 62 -11.16 5.03 8.57
C ARG A 62 -12.33 4.17 9.03
N TYR A 63 -13.55 4.62 8.78
CA TYR A 63 -14.79 3.97 9.20
C TYR A 63 -15.61 3.40 8.04
N ALA A 64 -14.99 3.24 6.87
CA ALA A 64 -15.59 2.56 5.72
C ALA A 64 -16.15 1.19 6.12
N LYS A 65 -17.18 0.74 5.40
CA LYS A 65 -17.83 -0.56 5.64
C LYS A 65 -17.41 -1.63 4.63
N ASP A 66 -16.81 -1.18 3.54
CA ASP A 66 -16.38 -1.99 2.41
C ASP A 66 -15.24 -1.27 1.68
N GLU A 67 -14.50 -2.02 0.86
CA GLU A 67 -13.39 -1.50 0.09
C GLU A 67 -13.79 -0.59 -1.07
N LEU A 68 -15.07 -0.50 -1.45
CA LEU A 68 -15.51 0.31 -2.60
C LEU A 68 -15.28 1.81 -2.38
N GLN A 69 -15.07 2.22 -1.13
CA GLN A 69 -14.76 3.59 -0.74
C GLN A 69 -13.27 3.94 -0.87
N ILE A 70 -12.40 2.98 -1.17
CA ILE A 70 -10.99 3.26 -1.40
C ILE A 70 -10.80 4.02 -2.71
N ARG A 71 -9.95 5.04 -2.67
CA ARG A 71 -9.49 5.74 -3.87
C ARG A 71 -8.04 5.39 -4.13
N TRP A 72 -7.76 4.84 -5.30
CA TRP A 72 -6.41 4.48 -5.73
C TRP A 72 -5.80 5.59 -6.59
N PHE A 73 -4.62 6.03 -6.22
CA PHE A 73 -3.81 6.99 -6.95
C PHE A 73 -2.58 6.28 -7.50
N GLU A 74 -2.34 6.41 -8.80
CA GLU A 74 -1.18 5.78 -9.46
C GLU A 74 0.05 6.68 -9.36
N LEU A 75 1.20 6.08 -9.08
CA LEU A 75 2.49 6.75 -8.94
C LEU A 75 3.53 6.07 -9.84
N PRO A 76 4.58 6.80 -10.26
CA PRO A 76 5.77 6.18 -10.83
C PRO A 76 6.32 5.08 -9.91
N ASN A 77 7.06 4.13 -10.49
CA ASN A 77 7.74 3.08 -9.75
C ASN A 77 8.56 3.68 -8.59
N CYS A 78 8.29 3.20 -7.36
CA CYS A 78 9.02 3.57 -6.17
C CYS A 78 8.94 2.44 -5.14
N PHE A 79 9.74 2.55 -4.09
CA PHE A 79 9.63 1.68 -2.92
C PHE A 79 9.79 2.54 -1.68
N ILE A 80 8.91 2.29 -0.71
CA ILE A 80 8.82 2.99 0.56
C ILE A 80 8.75 1.91 1.62
N PHE A 81 9.55 2.06 2.67
CA PHE A 81 9.50 1.12 3.79
C PHE A 81 8.73 1.70 4.98
N HIS A 82 9.02 2.93 5.38
CA HIS A 82 8.38 3.55 6.54
C HIS A 82 7.83 4.92 6.22
N ASN A 83 6.71 5.25 6.86
CA ASN A 83 6.11 6.57 6.84
C ASN A 83 6.43 7.30 8.14
N ALA A 84 6.85 8.55 8.03
CA ALA A 84 7.08 9.39 9.20
C ALA A 84 5.74 9.87 9.80
N ASN A 85 4.85 10.42 8.96
CA ASN A 85 3.51 10.83 9.36
C ASN A 85 2.62 11.11 8.13
N ALA A 86 1.30 11.20 8.34
CA ALA A 86 0.34 11.73 7.39
C ALA A 86 -0.67 12.68 8.07
N TRP A 87 -1.20 13.64 7.31
CA TRP A 87 -2.28 14.53 7.76
C TRP A 87 -3.11 15.03 6.56
N GLU A 88 -4.20 15.74 6.85
CA GLU A 88 -5.08 16.35 5.85
C GLU A 88 -4.85 17.87 5.83
N GLU A 89 -4.69 18.45 4.65
CA GLU A 89 -4.65 19.89 4.41
C GLU A 89 -5.68 20.24 3.33
N GLU A 90 -6.75 20.95 3.71
CA GLU A 90 -7.86 21.26 2.80
C GLU A 90 -8.45 20.02 2.10
N ASP A 91 -8.25 19.87 0.80
CA ASP A 91 -8.68 18.72 -0.01
C ASP A 91 -7.55 17.72 -0.30
N GLU A 92 -6.37 17.92 0.29
CA GLU A 92 -5.19 17.07 0.12
C GLU A 92 -4.92 16.17 1.33
N VAL A 93 -4.35 14.99 1.04
CA VAL A 93 -3.71 14.13 2.03
C VAL A 93 -2.21 14.25 1.84
N VAL A 94 -1.51 14.74 2.86
CA VAL A 94 -0.05 14.89 2.87
C VAL A 94 0.56 13.68 3.55
N LEU A 95 1.53 13.04 2.89
CA LEU A 95 2.26 11.89 3.39
C LEU A 95 3.78 12.17 3.37
N ILE A 96 4.44 12.04 4.51
CA ILE A 96 5.90 12.14 4.62
C ILE A 96 6.47 10.75 4.82
N THR A 97 7.36 10.35 3.92
CA THR A 97 7.79 8.96 3.79
C THR A 97 9.21 8.84 3.22
N CYS A 98 9.81 7.65 3.34
CA CYS A 98 11.19 7.34 2.93
C CYS A 98 11.27 6.15 1.98
#